data_AF-A0A7V4S3G3-F1
#
_entry.id   AF-A0A7V4S3G3-F1
#
_cell.length_a   1.000
_cell.length_b   1.000
_cell.length_c   1.000
_cell.angle_alpha   90.00
_cell.angle_beta   90.00
_cell.angle_gamma   90.00
#
_symmetry.space_group_name_H-M   'P 1'
#
loop_
_entity.id
_entity.type
_entity.pdbx_description
1 polymer ?
#
loop_
_entity_poly.entity_id
_entity_poly.type
_entity_poly.pdbx_seq_one_letter_code
_entity_poly.pdbx_strand_id
1 'polypeptide(L)' 'EVILSYLGLGAQDLPSWGIMINDAKVELARGVWWQLAGATGAMFLLVLALNIFGDFLRDSLDPKLHTLT' A
#
# COMPACT_ATOMS: atom_id res chain seq x y z
N GLU A 1 -5.67 5.48 -20.75
CA GLU A 1 -6.87 4.97 -20.05
C GLU A 1 -7.06 5.61 -18.67
N VAL A 2 -6.07 5.55 -17.79
CA VAL A 2 -6.11 6.12 -16.42
C VAL A 2 -6.46 7.63 -16.39
N ILE A 3 -5.87 8.44 -17.27
CA ILE A 3 -6.12 9.90 -17.30
C ILE A 3 -7.53 10.24 -17.80
N LEU A 4 -8.05 9.51 -18.79
CA LEU A 4 -9.38 9.75 -19.37
C LEU A 4 -10.51 9.41 -18.38
N SER A 5 -10.34 8.33 -17.61
CA SER A 5 -11.28 7.94 -16.55
C SER A 5 -11.20 8.89 -15.34
N TYR A 6 -10.00 9.42 -15.01
CA TYR A 6 -9.82 10.45 -13.98
C TYR A 6 -10.47 11.79 -14.33
N LEU A 7 -10.57 12.14 -15.62
CA LEU A 7 -11.26 13.35 -16.12
C LEU A 7 -12.77 13.16 -16.34
N GLY A 8 -13.34 12.00 -16.03
CA GLY A 8 -14.77 11.72 -16.19
C GLY A 8 -15.25 11.49 -17.63
N LEU A 9 -14.32 11.27 -18.57
CA LEU A 9 -14.60 11.10 -20.00
C LEU A 9 -14.33 9.67 -20.51
N GLY A 10 -14.10 8.71 -19.61
CA GLY A 10 -13.83 7.31 -19.94
C GLY A 10 -14.87 6.37 -19.33
N ALA A 11 -15.41 5.47 -20.17
CA ALA A 11 -16.31 4.35 -19.87
C ALA A 11 -16.67 4.18 -18.38
N GLN A 12 -17.89 4.58 -18.04
CA GLN A 12 -18.44 4.65 -16.68
C GLN A 12 -18.69 3.26 -16.05
N ASP A 13 -18.55 2.18 -16.84
CA ASP A 13 -18.97 0.82 -16.48
C ASP A 13 -17.84 -0.14 -16.07
N LEU A 14 -16.57 0.29 -16.01
CA LEU A 14 -15.49 -0.54 -15.46
C LEU A 14 -14.90 0.12 -14.20
N PRO A 15 -14.76 -0.62 -13.08
CA PRO A 15 -14.08 -0.12 -11.89
C PRO A 15 -12.62 0.14 -12.24
N SER A 16 -12.31 1.40 -12.53
CA SER A 16 -10.97 1.85 -12.86
C SER A 16 -10.26 2.34 -11.60
N TRP A 17 -8.96 2.11 -11.52
CA TRP A 17 -8.12 2.63 -10.43
C TRP A 17 -8.26 4.14 -10.23
N GLY A 18 -8.54 4.90 -11.31
CA GLY A 18 -8.75 6.35 -11.25
C GLY A 18 -10.07 6.75 -10.57
N ILE A 19 -11.15 6.00 -10.83
CA ILE A 19 -12.45 6.20 -10.16
C ILE A 19 -12.32 5.86 -8.67
N MET A 20 -11.63 4.77 -8.31
CA MET A 20 -11.42 4.39 -6.90
C MET A 20 -10.61 5.43 -6.12
N ILE A 21 -9.60 6.06 -6.73
CA ILE A 21 -8.83 7.15 -6.11
C ILE A 21 -9.70 8.40 -5.92
N ASN A 22 -10.57 8.71 -6.90
CA ASN A 22 -11.48 9.85 -6.79
C ASN A 22 -12.53 9.62 -5.69
N ASP A 23 -13.10 8.42 -5.61
CA ASP A 23 -14.08 8.06 -4.57
C ASP A 23 -13.48 8.09 -3.17
N ALA A 24 -12.23 7.63 -3.00
CA ALA A 24 -11.53 7.70 -1.72
C ALA A 24 -11.37 9.16 -1.21
N LYS A 25 -11.20 10.13 -2.12
CA LYS A 25 -11.17 11.56 -1.76
C LYS A 25 -12.54 12.06 -1.27
N VAL A 26 -13.60 11.61 -1.93
CA VAL A 26 -14.99 11.99 -1.57
C VAL A 26 -15.41 11.35 -0.25
N GLU A 27 -14.99 10.13 0.04
CA GLU A 27 -15.24 9.46 1.33
C GLU A 27 -14.51 10.14 2.49
N LEU A 28 -13.28 10.62 2.26
CA LEU A 28 -12.57 11.40 3.26
C LEU A 28 -13.28 12.73 3.57
N ALA A 29 -13.80 13.42 2.55
CA ALA A 29 -14.60 14.63 2.72
C ALA A 29 -15.95 14.39 3.43
N ARG A 30 -16.48 13.16 3.36
CA ARG A 30 -17.69 12.72 4.08
C ARG A 30 -17.45 12.34 5.55
N GLY A 31 -16.22 12.50 6.06
CA GLY A 31 -15.88 12.20 7.46
C GLY A 31 -15.59 10.71 7.73
N VAL A 32 -15.44 9.90 6.67
CA VAL A 32 -15.13 8.46 6.75
C VAL A 32 -13.63 8.26 6.98
N TRP A 33 -13.15 8.66 8.16
CA TRP A 33 -11.71 8.62 8.50
C TRP A 33 -11.15 7.20 8.69
N TRP A 34 -12.01 6.21 8.96
CA TRP A 34 -11.61 4.84 9.24
C TRP A 34 -11.00 4.13 8.03
N GLN A 35 -11.36 4.54 6.81
CA GLN A 35 -10.74 4.01 5.59
C GLN A 35 -9.29 4.47 5.46
N LEU A 36 -9.03 5.75 5.73
CA LEU A 36 -7.68 6.29 5.76
C LEU A 36 -6.86 5.63 6.87
N ALA A 37 -7.42 5.53 8.08
CA ALA A 37 -6.76 4.88 9.20
C ALA A 37 -6.45 3.39 8.91
N GLY A 38 -7.39 2.68 8.29
CA GLY A 38 -7.20 1.28 7.87
C GLY A 38 -6.13 1.13 6.80
N ALA A 39 -6.13 1.98 5.78
CA ALA A 39 -5.12 1.97 4.72
C ALA A 39 -3.72 2.30 5.26
N THR A 40 -3.61 3.33 6.10
CA THR A 40 -2.34 3.71 6.76
C THR A 40 -1.86 2.60 7.70
N GLY A 41 -2.75 2.00 8.50
CA GLY A 41 -2.41 0.90 9.39
C GLY A 41 -1.95 -0.34 8.63
N ALA A 42 -2.64 -0.71 7.55
CA ALA A 42 -2.25 -1.82 6.68
C ALA A 42 -0.88 -1.58 6.03
N MET A 43 -0.64 -0.37 5.52
CA MET A 43 0.65 -0.01 4.93
C MET A 43 1.78 -0.05 5.98
N PHE A 44 1.54 0.48 7.19
CA PHE A 44 2.51 0.41 8.29
C PHE A 44 2.86 -1.04 8.65
N LEU A 45 1.85 -1.90 8.81
CA LEU A 45 2.08 -3.32 9.11
C LEU A 45 2.82 -4.03 7.98
N LEU A 46 2.49 -3.74 6.72
CA LEU A 46 3.18 -4.30 5.56
C LEU A 46 4.66 -3.92 5.58
N VAL A 47 4.98 -2.63 5.75
CA VAL A 47 6.36 -2.14 5.80
C VAL A 47 7.11 -2.73 7.00
N LEU A 48 6.48 -2.84 8.16
CA LEU A 48 7.07 -3.46 9.35
C LEU A 48 7.37 -4.95 9.10
N ALA A 49 6.42 -5.69 8.54
CA ALA A 49 6.58 -7.10 8.21
C ALA A 49 7.70 -7.31 7.19
N LEU A 50 7.77 -6.46 6.15
CA LEU A 50 8.83 -6.52 5.14
C LEU A 50 10.20 -6.16 5.71
N ASN A 51 10.29 -5.19 6.63
CA ASN A 51 11.56 -4.87 7.32
C ASN A 51 12.05 -6.06 8.14
N ILE A 52 11.19 -6.62 9.01
CA ILE A 52 11.55 -7.79 9.84
C ILE A 52 11.88 -9.00 8.97
N PHE A 53 11.10 -9.23 7.91
CA PHE A 53 11.38 -10.30 6.96
C PHE A 53 12.73 -10.10 6.26
N GLY A 54 13.05 -8.87 5.87
CA GLY A 54 14.35 -8.51 5.31
C GLY A 54 15.50 -8.74 6.28
N ASP A 55 15.31 -8.39 7.56
CA ASP A 55 16.29 -8.63 8.62
C ASP A 55 16.48 -10.14 8.87
N PHE A 56 15.40 -10.92 8.91
CA PHE A 56 15.49 -12.38 9.04
C PHE A 56 16.16 -13.03 7.82
N LEU A 57 15.83 -12.56 6.62
CA LEU A 57 16.45 -13.01 5.39
C LEU A 57 17.94 -12.66 5.38
N ARG A 58 18.31 -11.47 5.85
CA ARG A 58 19.69 -11.03 6.03
C ARG A 58 20.42 -11.90 7.04
N ASP A 59 19.86 -12.15 8.21
CA ASP A 59 20.48 -13.01 9.24
C ASP A 59 20.65 -14.45 8.74
N SER A 60 19.71 -14.95 7.93
CA SER A 60 19.82 -16.27 7.32
C SER A 60 20.86 -16.33 6.17
N LEU A 61 21.03 -15.23 5.43
CA LEU A 61 21.96 -15.10 4.30
C LEU A 61 23.34 -14.59 4.68
N ASP A 62 23.47 -13.96 5.84
CA ASP A 62 24.72 -13.52 6.46
C ASP A 62 25.04 -14.53 7.58
N PRO A 63 25.52 -15.75 7.22
CA PRO A 63 26.06 -16.65 8.22
C PRO A 63 27.27 -15.91 8.77
N LYS A 64 27.10 -15.30 9.93
CA LYS A 64 28.19 -14.70 10.69
C LYS A 64 29.13 -15.85 11.06
N LEU A 65 30.00 -16.12 10.10
CA LEU A 65 31.32 -16.68 10.19
C LEU A 65 31.62 -17.12 11.61
N HIS A 66 31.58 -18.43 11.78
CA HIS A 66 32.35 -19.20 12.77
C HIS A 66 33.86 -18.88 12.67
N THR A 67 34.23 -17.59 12.70
CA THR A 67 35.63 -17.18 12.66
C THR A 67 36.11 -17.07 14.10
N LEU A 68 36.51 -18.25 14.59
CA LEU A 68 37.71 -18.50 15.38
C LEU A 68 37.67 -18.06 16.85
N THR A 69 37.18 -18.97 17.70
CA THR A 69 37.83 -19.27 19.00
C THR A 69 39.10 -20.04 18.73
#